data_AF-A0A1I0Q609-F1
#
_entry.id   AF-A0A1I0Q609-F1
#
_cell.length_a   1.000
_cell.length_b   1.000
_cell.length_c   1.000
_cell.angle_alpha   90.00
_cell.angle_beta   90.00
_cell.angle_gamma   90.00
#
_symmetry.space_group_name_H-M   'P 1'
#
loop_
_entity.id
_entity.type
_entity.pdbx_description
1 polymer ?
#
loop_
_entity_poly.entity_id
_entity_poly.type
_entity_poly.pdbx_seq_one_letter_code
_entity_poly.pdbx_strand_id
1 'polypeptide(L)'
;MNFDYPGYDLRFIQRSKCTDGSAHQYTYIYKFYSPVTAYHYIVRAEYHRGNVFAIKFYCKKDRKSEFKYSKIVNRGDLGNVIMSCAKVIPLLLKKHPRASFCFAASRSIDKNNNTIEDYAQTQRFRLYQYMIPIKFGVLTFEHFAYDVVSSYLLYNKKTSIPKSYIEETLKDTYQTLAEVNL
;
A
#
# COMPACT_ATOMS: atom_id res chain seq x y z
N MET A 1 -3.41 -23.77 -4.10
CA MET A 1 -4.19 -22.65 -4.68
C MET A 1 -3.25 -21.85 -5.57
N ASN A 2 -3.57 -21.69 -6.86
CA ASN A 2 -2.85 -20.77 -7.73
C ASN A 2 -3.51 -19.40 -7.61
N PHE A 3 -2.81 -18.44 -7.00
CA PHE A 3 -3.29 -17.08 -6.80
C PHE A 3 -2.90 -16.19 -7.99
N ASP A 4 -3.34 -16.58 -9.20
CA ASP A 4 -3.17 -15.77 -10.40
C ASP A 4 -4.27 -14.72 -10.47
N TYR A 5 -4.02 -13.58 -9.85
CA TYR A 5 -4.95 -12.45 -9.83
C TYR A 5 -4.54 -11.41 -10.88
N PRO A 6 -5.31 -11.23 -11.96
CA PRO A 6 -4.98 -10.23 -12.97
C PRO A 6 -5.12 -8.80 -12.44
N GLY A 7 -6.00 -8.57 -11.45
CA GLY A 7 -6.37 -7.25 -10.98
C GLY A 7 -7.09 -6.41 -12.05
N TYR A 8 -7.60 -5.25 -11.65
CA TYR A 8 -8.42 -4.36 -12.47
C TYR A 8 -7.62 -3.20 -13.06
N ASP A 9 -8.21 -2.54 -14.05
CA ASP A 9 -7.60 -1.39 -14.71
C ASP A 9 -7.65 -0.14 -13.85
N LEU A 10 -6.51 0.53 -13.79
CA LEU A 10 -6.34 1.76 -13.03
C LEU A 10 -6.59 2.97 -13.92
N ARG A 11 -7.47 3.85 -13.44
CA ARG A 11 -7.65 5.19 -14.01
C ARG A 11 -7.02 6.22 -13.09
N PHE A 12 -6.06 6.98 -13.62
CA PHE A 12 -5.52 8.15 -12.92
C PHE A 12 -6.61 9.21 -12.72
N ILE A 13 -6.66 9.80 -11.53
CA ILE A 13 -7.57 10.89 -11.21
C ILE A 13 -6.79 12.20 -11.18
N GLN A 14 -5.83 12.32 -10.27
CA GLN A 14 -5.12 13.58 -10.03
C GLN A 14 -3.83 13.36 -9.23
N ARG A 15 -2.99 14.39 -9.20
CA ARG A 15 -1.89 14.54 -8.23
C ARG A 15 -2.28 15.62 -7.22
N SER A 16 -2.20 15.32 -5.93
CA SER A 16 -2.47 16.27 -4.84
C SER A 16 -1.19 16.58 -4.09
N LYS A 17 -0.87 17.86 -3.86
CA LYS A 17 0.23 18.26 -2.97
C LYS A 17 -0.11 17.92 -1.51
N CYS A 18 0.90 17.62 -0.71
CA CYS A 18 0.80 17.56 0.75
C CYS A 18 1.57 18.75 1.34
N THR A 19 1.03 19.36 2.41
CA THR A 19 1.57 20.56 3.04
C THR A 19 1.52 20.48 4.57
N ASP A 20 1.54 19.26 5.12
CA ASP A 20 1.42 19.01 6.57
C ASP A 20 2.76 19.06 7.32
N GLY A 21 3.85 19.40 6.62
CA GLY A 21 5.20 19.50 7.20
C GLY A 21 5.93 18.17 7.34
N SER A 22 5.26 17.03 7.07
CA SER A 22 5.86 15.70 7.11
C SER A 22 6.78 15.44 5.92
N ALA A 23 7.36 14.23 5.87
CA ALA A 23 8.10 13.78 4.70
C ALA A 23 7.20 13.49 3.49
N HIS A 24 5.87 13.42 3.65
CA HIS A 24 4.90 13.29 2.56
C HIS A 24 4.85 14.57 1.72
N GLN A 25 5.22 14.49 0.44
CA GLN A 25 5.28 15.66 -0.43
C GLN A 25 4.04 15.79 -1.33
N TYR A 26 3.57 14.68 -1.90
CA TYR A 26 2.39 14.67 -2.76
C TYR A 26 1.82 13.25 -2.90
N THR A 27 0.62 13.14 -3.47
CA THR A 27 -0.07 11.87 -3.69
C THR A 27 -0.51 11.76 -5.14
N TYR A 28 -0.19 10.65 -5.82
CA TYR A 28 -0.92 10.26 -7.02
C TYR A 28 -2.16 9.47 -6.63
N ILE A 29 -3.32 9.88 -7.15
CA ILE A 29 -4.61 9.27 -6.85
C ILE A 29 -5.12 8.56 -8.09
N TYR A 30 -5.43 7.27 -7.93
CA TYR A 30 -6.02 6.41 -8.94
C TYR A 30 -7.35 5.86 -8.44
N LYS A 31 -8.17 5.36 -9.37
CA LYS A 31 -9.35 4.55 -9.06
C LYS A 31 -9.42 3.33 -9.95
N PHE A 32 -10.07 2.30 -9.44
CA PHE A 32 -10.53 1.16 -10.22
C PHE A 32 -11.92 0.73 -9.74
N TYR A 33 -12.58 -0.11 -10.53
CA TYR A 33 -13.85 -0.71 -10.20
C TYR A 33 -13.64 -2.23 -10.08
N SER A 34 -14.12 -2.84 -9.00
CA SER A 34 -14.23 -4.30 -8.90
C SER A 34 -15.64 -4.70 -9.32
N PRO A 35 -15.81 -5.48 -10.42
CA PRO A 35 -17.10 -6.03 -10.80
C PRO A 35 -17.60 -7.09 -9.81
N VAL A 36 -16.71 -7.72 -9.03
CA VAL A 36 -17.07 -8.74 -8.04
C VAL A 36 -17.72 -8.11 -6.81
N THR A 37 -17.14 -7.01 -6.29
CA THR A 37 -17.71 -6.32 -5.12
C THR A 37 -18.70 -5.23 -5.49
N ALA A 38 -18.81 -4.90 -6.77
CA ALA A 38 -19.53 -3.74 -7.32
C ALA A 38 -19.10 -2.40 -6.70
N TYR A 39 -17.87 -2.31 -6.19
CA TYR A 39 -17.33 -1.10 -5.57
C TYR A 39 -16.25 -0.43 -6.40
N HIS A 40 -16.24 0.91 -6.31
CA HIS A 40 -15.07 1.70 -6.69
C HIS A 40 -14.09 1.78 -5.53
N TYR A 41 -12.82 1.58 -5.84
CA TYR A 41 -11.71 1.76 -4.90
C TYR A 41 -10.88 2.97 -5.30
N ILE A 42 -10.33 3.65 -4.31
CA ILE A 42 -9.35 4.72 -4.48
C ILE A 42 -8.00 4.18 -4.03
N VAL A 43 -6.98 4.32 -4.88
CA VAL A 43 -5.59 4.03 -4.55
C VAL A 43 -4.85 5.35 -4.43
N ARG A 44 -4.11 5.51 -3.34
CA ARG A 44 -3.24 6.64 -3.05
C ARG A 44 -1.80 6.13 -3.03
N ALA A 45 -0.98 6.66 -3.93
CA ALA A 45 0.46 6.50 -3.87
C ALA A 45 1.07 7.78 -3.31
N GLU A 46 1.37 7.75 -2.02
CA GLU A 46 1.90 8.88 -1.24
C GLU A 46 3.41 8.91 -1.42
N TYR A 47 3.93 9.94 -2.10
CA TYR A 47 5.36 10.13 -2.32
C TYR A 47 6.00 10.84 -1.14
N HIS A 48 7.06 10.24 -0.61
CA HIS A 48 7.81 10.79 0.51
C HIS A 48 9.22 11.20 0.09
N ARG A 49 9.88 11.99 0.96
CA ARG A 49 11.35 12.13 0.92
C ARG A 49 11.99 10.73 0.91
N GLY A 50 13.20 10.62 0.37
CA GLY A 50 13.82 9.30 0.19
C GLY A 50 13.32 8.52 -1.04
N ASN A 51 12.56 9.16 -1.95
CA ASN A 51 12.08 8.57 -3.20
C ASN A 51 11.33 7.23 -2.98
N VAL A 52 10.43 7.23 -2.00
CA VAL A 52 9.60 6.07 -1.66
C VAL A 52 8.13 6.42 -1.78
N PHE A 53 7.33 5.49 -2.31
CA PHE A 53 5.88 5.61 -2.33
C PHE A 53 5.25 4.68 -1.29
N ALA A 54 4.39 5.22 -0.42
CA ALA A 54 3.48 4.41 0.37
C ALA A 54 2.17 4.20 -0.40
N ILE A 55 1.82 2.94 -0.67
CA ILE A 55 0.60 2.55 -1.39
C ILE A 55 -0.51 2.25 -0.39
N LYS A 56 -1.58 3.03 -0.45
CA LYS A 56 -2.79 2.86 0.38
C LYS A 56 -4.02 2.77 -0.49
N PHE A 57 -5.05 2.06 -0.03
CA PHE A 57 -6.33 2.01 -0.73
C PHE A 57 -7.52 1.95 0.22
N TYR A 58 -8.67 2.41 -0.26
CA TYR A 58 -9.94 2.33 0.47
C TYR A 58 -11.12 2.30 -0.52
N CYS A 59 -12.28 1.85 -0.04
CA CYS A 59 -13.52 1.89 -0.81
C CYS A 59 -14.02 3.33 -0.97
N LYS A 60 -14.33 3.78 -2.19
CA LYS A 60 -14.77 5.16 -2.47
C LYS A 60 -15.97 5.60 -1.64
N LYS A 61 -16.90 4.69 -1.33
CA LYS A 61 -18.07 4.96 -0.48
C LYS A 61 -17.67 5.42 0.92
N ASP A 62 -16.52 4.95 1.42
CA ASP A 62 -16.01 5.23 2.76
C ASP A 62 -15.08 6.44 2.81
N ARG A 63 -14.98 7.25 1.74
CA ARG A 63 -14.02 8.36 1.65
C ARG A 63 -14.05 9.36 2.81
N LYS A 64 -15.23 9.53 3.44
CA LYS A 64 -15.47 10.44 4.57
C LYS A 64 -15.27 9.78 5.95
N SER A 65 -15.01 8.48 6.00
CA SER A 65 -14.79 7.77 7.25
C SER A 65 -13.34 7.90 7.71
N GLU A 66 -13.14 8.15 8.99
CA GLU A 66 -11.82 8.12 9.62
C GLU A 66 -11.17 6.73 9.52
N PHE A 67 -12.00 5.68 9.63
CA PHE A 67 -11.58 4.28 9.52
C PHE A 67 -11.57 3.72 8.09
N LYS A 68 -11.59 4.57 7.06
CA LYS A 68 -11.72 4.12 5.65
C LYS A 68 -10.69 3.09 5.20
N TYR A 69 -9.48 3.15 5.75
CA TYR A 69 -8.41 2.20 5.44
C TYR A 69 -8.53 0.88 6.22
N SER A 70 -9.31 0.85 7.30
CA SER A 70 -9.53 -0.31 8.16
C SER A 70 -10.82 -1.08 7.86
N LYS A 71 -11.71 -0.55 7.01
CA LYS A 71 -12.96 -1.24 6.68
C LYS A 71 -12.71 -2.41 5.72
N ILE A 72 -13.11 -3.61 6.16
CA ILE A 72 -13.20 -4.80 5.31
C ILE A 72 -14.36 -4.60 4.33
N VAL A 73 -14.07 -4.50 3.04
CA VAL A 73 -15.08 -4.36 1.97
C VAL A 73 -14.89 -5.38 0.83
N ASN A 74 -13.89 -6.25 0.95
CA ASN A 74 -13.53 -7.29 0.00
C ASN A 74 -14.44 -8.50 0.19
N ARG A 75 -15.57 -8.53 -0.52
CA ARG A 75 -16.49 -9.69 -0.60
C ARG A 75 -15.85 -10.85 -1.39
N GLY A 76 -14.79 -11.46 -0.85
CA GLY A 76 -14.05 -12.57 -1.48
C GLY A 76 -13.01 -12.17 -2.55
N ASP A 77 -12.93 -10.89 -2.92
CA ASP A 77 -12.12 -10.42 -4.06
C ASP A 77 -10.80 -9.71 -3.65
N LEU A 78 -10.26 -10.04 -2.47
CA LEU A 78 -9.13 -9.30 -1.91
C LEU A 78 -7.87 -9.38 -2.78
N GLY A 79 -7.63 -10.55 -3.40
CA GLY A 79 -6.48 -10.76 -4.27
C GLY A 79 -6.46 -9.82 -5.47
N ASN A 80 -7.56 -9.71 -6.23
CA ASN A 80 -7.65 -8.78 -7.35
C ASN A 80 -7.56 -7.33 -6.89
N VAL A 81 -8.17 -6.97 -5.76
CA VAL A 81 -8.07 -5.62 -5.18
C VAL A 81 -6.61 -5.27 -4.87
N ILE A 82 -5.85 -6.18 -4.23
CA ILE A 82 -4.41 -6.00 -3.94
C ILE A 82 -3.60 -5.88 -5.23
N MET A 83 -3.83 -6.77 -6.21
CA MET A 83 -3.13 -6.71 -7.50
C MET A 83 -3.44 -5.45 -8.29
N SER A 84 -4.66 -4.95 -8.22
CA SER A 84 -5.04 -3.66 -8.78
C SER A 84 -4.24 -2.52 -8.17
N CYS A 85 -4.04 -2.54 -6.84
CA CYS A 85 -3.21 -1.54 -6.17
C CYS A 85 -1.74 -1.67 -6.59
N ALA A 86 -1.22 -2.90 -6.67
CA ALA A 86 0.15 -3.16 -7.11
C ALA A 86 0.43 -2.70 -8.55
N LYS A 87 -0.57 -2.70 -9.45
CA LYS A 87 -0.44 -2.15 -10.82
C LYS A 87 -0.04 -0.67 -10.86
N VAL A 88 -0.16 0.09 -9.76
CA VAL A 88 0.35 1.46 -9.69
C VAL A 88 1.89 1.52 -9.79
N ILE A 89 2.59 0.49 -9.30
CA ILE A 89 4.07 0.44 -9.26
C ILE A 89 4.69 0.63 -10.66
N PRO A 90 4.38 -0.20 -11.69
CA PRO A 90 4.97 -0.02 -13.02
C PRO A 90 4.59 1.33 -13.65
N LEU A 91 3.43 1.91 -13.33
CA LEU A 91 3.05 3.24 -13.80
C LEU A 91 3.92 4.34 -13.18
N LEU A 92 4.26 4.21 -11.89
CA LEU A 92 5.09 5.15 -11.17
C LEU A 92 6.57 4.99 -11.51
N LEU A 93 7.06 3.78 -11.76
CA LEU A 93 8.44 3.54 -12.20
C LEU A 93 8.77 4.24 -13.52
N LYS A 94 7.80 4.45 -14.42
CA LYS A 94 8.00 5.26 -15.63
C LYS A 94 8.37 6.71 -15.33
N LYS A 95 7.93 7.24 -14.18
CA LYS A 95 8.16 8.63 -13.74
C LYS A 95 9.26 8.74 -12.69
N HIS A 96 9.40 7.72 -11.86
CA HIS A 96 10.35 7.63 -10.75
C HIS A 96 11.11 6.28 -10.83
N PRO A 97 12.06 6.13 -11.77
CA PRO A 97 12.67 4.83 -12.08
C PRO A 97 13.45 4.17 -10.93
N ARG A 98 13.84 4.96 -9.94
CA ARG A 98 14.60 4.53 -8.76
C ARG A 98 13.75 4.46 -7.49
N ALA A 99 12.43 4.63 -7.61
CA ALA A 99 11.58 4.67 -6.43
C ALA A 99 11.42 3.28 -5.80
N SER A 100 11.42 3.27 -4.46
CA SER A 100 10.99 2.14 -3.64
C SER A 100 9.50 2.25 -3.30
N PHE A 101 8.88 1.16 -2.86
CA PHE A 101 7.45 1.13 -2.56
C PHE A 101 7.17 0.43 -1.23
N CYS A 102 6.33 1.02 -0.40
CA CYS A 102 5.88 0.43 0.87
C CYS A 102 4.37 0.19 0.83
N PHE A 103 3.94 -0.94 1.37
CA PHE A 103 2.54 -1.25 1.64
C PHE A 103 2.34 -1.33 3.16
N ALA A 104 1.64 -0.35 3.72
CA ALA A 104 1.22 -0.40 5.11
C ALA A 104 -0.15 -1.08 5.18
N ALA A 105 -0.24 -2.22 5.87
CA ALA A 105 -1.52 -2.88 6.10
C ALA A 105 -2.15 -2.33 7.37
N SER A 106 -3.08 -1.38 7.24
CA SER A 106 -3.90 -0.98 8.39
C SER A 106 -4.61 -2.21 8.96
N ARG A 107 -4.77 -2.28 10.28
CA ARG A 107 -5.60 -3.33 10.89
C ARG A 107 -7.03 -3.24 10.37
N SER A 108 -7.65 -4.39 10.15
CA SER A 108 -9.05 -4.48 9.76
C SER A 108 -9.96 -4.31 10.98
N ILE A 109 -11.06 -3.57 10.83
CA ILE A 109 -12.08 -3.39 11.87
C ILE A 109 -13.40 -3.86 11.29
N ASP A 110 -13.94 -4.94 11.85
CA ASP A 110 -15.28 -5.43 11.56
C ASP A 110 -16.26 -4.93 12.62
N LYS A 111 -17.02 -3.89 12.25
CA LYS A 111 -18.03 -3.30 13.15
C LYS A 111 -19.26 -4.19 13.33
N ASN A 112 -19.53 -5.13 12.43
CA ASN A 112 -20.71 -5.99 12.55
C ASN A 112 -20.47 -7.09 13.59
N ASN A 113 -19.23 -7.56 13.69
CA ASN A 113 -18.82 -8.61 14.62
C ASN A 113 -18.06 -8.07 15.85
N ASN A 114 -17.90 -6.76 15.99
CA ASN A 114 -17.09 -6.10 17.03
C ASN A 114 -15.65 -6.65 17.15
N THR A 115 -15.08 -7.13 16.05
CA THR A 115 -13.71 -7.66 16.03
C THR A 115 -12.75 -6.64 15.44
N ILE A 116 -11.64 -6.46 16.14
CA ILE A 116 -10.51 -5.65 15.69
C ILE A 116 -9.37 -6.62 15.43
N GLU A 117 -8.86 -6.60 14.20
CA GLU A 117 -7.68 -7.37 13.84
C GLU A 117 -6.46 -6.86 14.60
N ASP A 118 -5.57 -7.78 14.98
CA ASP A 118 -4.27 -7.42 15.53
C ASP A 118 -3.48 -6.51 14.58
N TYR A 119 -2.63 -5.65 15.13
CA TYR A 119 -1.71 -4.84 14.36
C TYR A 119 -0.60 -5.68 13.72
N ALA A 120 -0.21 -6.79 14.34
CA ALA A 120 0.74 -7.74 13.77
C ALA A 120 0.03 -8.75 12.85
N GLN A 121 0.70 -9.17 11.78
CA GLN A 121 0.25 -10.26 10.90
C GLN A 121 -1.17 -10.09 10.32
N THR A 122 -1.57 -8.88 9.94
CA THR A 122 -2.89 -8.65 9.33
C THR A 122 -3.10 -9.48 8.06
N GLN A 123 -4.35 -9.80 7.73
CA GLN A 123 -4.74 -10.54 6.54
C GLN A 123 -4.18 -9.90 5.26
N ARG A 124 -4.22 -8.57 5.18
CA ARG A 124 -3.63 -7.83 4.05
C ARG A 124 -2.12 -7.97 4.00
N PHE A 125 -1.45 -7.88 5.14
CA PHE A 125 -0.01 -8.05 5.20
C PHE A 125 0.44 -9.46 4.77
N ARG A 126 -0.24 -10.51 5.23
CA ARG A 126 0.02 -11.89 4.78
C ARG A 126 -0.14 -12.04 3.26
N LEU A 127 -1.16 -11.39 2.69
CA LEU A 127 -1.34 -11.36 1.24
C LEU A 127 -0.26 -10.55 0.53
N TYR A 128 0.23 -9.45 1.10
CA TYR A 128 1.36 -8.72 0.53
C TYR A 128 2.63 -9.57 0.51
N GLN A 129 2.96 -10.22 1.63
CA GLN A 129 4.11 -11.13 1.74
C GLN A 129 4.07 -12.24 0.68
N TYR A 130 2.88 -12.74 0.37
CA TYR A 130 2.72 -13.80 -0.63
C TYR A 130 2.71 -13.26 -2.08
N MET A 131 1.90 -12.24 -2.37
CA MET A 131 1.57 -11.84 -3.74
C MET A 131 2.62 -10.90 -4.36
N ILE A 132 3.24 -10.02 -3.57
CA ILE A 132 4.17 -8.99 -4.08
C ILE A 132 5.48 -9.61 -4.60
N PRO A 133 6.13 -10.58 -3.91
CA PRO A 133 7.27 -11.31 -4.47
C PRO A 133 6.98 -12.00 -5.80
N ILE A 134 5.85 -12.70 -5.88
CA ILE A 134 5.43 -13.43 -7.08
C ILE A 134 5.28 -12.44 -8.24
N LYS A 135 4.69 -11.27 -7.99
CA LYS A 135 4.46 -10.28 -9.05
C LYS A 135 5.72 -9.60 -9.54
N PHE A 136 6.61 -9.18 -8.64
CA PHE A 136 7.72 -8.28 -8.99
C PHE A 136 9.09 -8.96 -9.04
N GLY A 137 9.20 -10.18 -8.51
CA GLY A 137 10.45 -10.93 -8.46
C GLY A 137 11.57 -10.19 -7.72
N VAL A 138 12.78 -10.73 -7.76
CA VAL A 138 13.92 -10.21 -7.01
C VAL A 138 14.96 -9.46 -7.84
N LEU A 139 14.73 -9.31 -9.15
CA LEU A 139 15.70 -8.69 -10.07
C LEU A 139 15.82 -7.18 -9.84
N THR A 140 14.68 -6.48 -9.81
CA THR A 140 14.65 -5.01 -9.62
C THR A 140 14.59 -4.64 -8.13
N PHE A 141 13.97 -5.49 -7.33
CA PHE A 141 13.63 -5.18 -5.97
C PHE A 141 14.20 -6.20 -4.99
N GLU A 142 14.60 -5.71 -3.83
CA GLU A 142 14.76 -6.49 -2.62
C GLU A 142 13.49 -6.33 -1.78
N HIS A 143 13.12 -7.37 -1.04
CA HIS A 143 11.84 -7.48 -0.37
C HIS A 143 12.03 -7.60 1.12
N PHE A 144 11.36 -6.73 1.88
CA PHE A 144 11.42 -6.73 3.33
C PHE A 144 10.01 -6.76 3.91
N ALA A 145 9.78 -7.71 4.82
CA ALA A 145 8.54 -7.82 5.56
C ALA A 145 8.80 -7.43 7.02
N TYR A 146 7.96 -6.56 7.57
CA TYR A 146 8.04 -6.10 8.95
C TYR A 146 6.79 -6.56 9.68
N ASP A 147 6.88 -7.75 10.26
CA ASP A 147 5.74 -8.47 10.84
C ASP A 147 5.04 -7.71 11.97
N VAL A 148 5.84 -7.03 12.82
CA VAL A 148 5.36 -6.30 13.99
C VAL A 148 4.44 -5.14 13.61
N VAL A 149 4.71 -4.47 12.49
CA VAL A 149 3.95 -3.31 12.00
C VAL A 149 3.09 -3.63 10.78
N SER A 150 2.96 -4.90 10.41
CA SER A 150 2.24 -5.36 9.22
C SER A 150 2.57 -4.53 7.96
N SER A 151 3.86 -4.28 7.72
CA SER A 151 4.31 -3.46 6.59
C SER A 151 5.27 -4.19 5.69
N TYR A 152 5.19 -3.91 4.40
CA TYR A 152 5.96 -4.59 3.37
C TYR A 152 6.68 -3.60 2.48
N LEU A 153 8.01 -3.67 2.41
CA LEU A 153 8.86 -2.79 1.60
C LEU A 153 9.43 -3.53 0.40
N LEU A 154 9.20 -2.93 -0.76
CA LEU A 154 9.78 -3.27 -2.04
C LEU A 154 10.89 -2.25 -2.34
N TYR A 155 12.11 -2.59 -1.93
CA TYR A 155 13.28 -1.72 -2.02
C TYR A 155 13.94 -1.82 -3.39
N ASN A 156 14.02 -0.70 -4.11
CA ASN A 156 14.56 -0.68 -5.47
C ASN A 156 16.09 -0.71 -5.45
N LYS A 157 16.70 -1.78 -5.97
CA LYS A 157 18.16 -1.97 -5.97
C LYS A 157 18.94 -0.90 -6.75
N LYS A 158 18.25 -0.09 -7.58
CA LYS A 158 18.84 1.03 -8.34
C LYS A 158 18.85 2.35 -7.57
N THR A 159 18.26 2.41 -6.38
CA THR A 159 18.28 3.61 -5.55
C THR A 159 19.66 3.81 -4.91
N SER A 160 20.06 5.06 -4.75
CA SER A 160 21.26 5.44 -3.96
C SER A 160 20.91 5.77 -2.50
N ILE A 161 19.63 5.67 -2.14
CA ILE A 161 19.11 6.10 -0.84
C ILE A 161 19.13 4.89 0.10
N PRO A 162 19.83 4.98 1.26
CA PRO A 162 19.90 3.88 2.20
C PRO A 162 18.51 3.43 2.66
N LYS A 163 18.32 2.12 2.83
CA LYS A 163 17.08 1.54 3.37
C LYS A 163 16.68 2.18 4.71
N SER A 164 17.65 2.40 5.61
CA SER A 164 17.43 3.02 6.91
C SER A 164 16.81 4.42 6.80
N TYR A 165 17.25 5.24 5.84
CA TYR A 165 16.68 6.57 5.60
C TYR A 165 15.23 6.49 5.09
N ILE A 166 14.93 5.49 4.24
CA ILE A 166 13.56 5.22 3.78
C ILE A 166 12.67 4.81 4.96
N GLU A 167 13.16 3.91 5.80
CA GLU A 167 12.47 3.44 7.01
C GLU A 167 12.17 4.60 7.97
N GLU A 168 13.18 5.43 8.27
CA GLU A 168 13.04 6.63 9.11
C GLU A 168 12.00 7.62 8.53
N THR A 169 12.07 7.89 7.23
CA THR A 169 11.11 8.76 6.54
C THR A 169 9.67 8.25 6.68
N LEU A 170 9.47 6.93 6.55
CA LEU A 170 8.15 6.33 6.72
C LEU A 170 7.69 6.36 8.18
N LYS A 171 8.59 6.14 9.15
CA LYS A 171 8.31 6.26 10.59
C LYS A 171 7.85 7.67 10.98
N ASP A 172 8.54 8.69 10.47
CA ASP A 172 8.25 10.09 10.73
C ASP A 172 6.85 10.50 10.25
N THR A 173 6.36 9.85 9.20
CA THR A 173 5.04 10.14 8.61
C THR A 173 3.92 9.27 9.16
N TYR A 174 4.21 8.05 9.59
CA TYR A 174 3.22 7.09 10.06
C TYR A 174 3.54 6.68 11.49
N GLN A 175 2.83 7.29 12.44
CA GLN A 175 3.00 7.04 13.88
C GLN A 175 2.93 5.54 14.26
N THR A 176 2.10 4.76 13.55
CA THR A 176 2.01 3.30 13.74
C THR A 176 3.31 2.54 13.41
N LEU A 177 4.23 3.15 12.67
CA LEU A 177 5.56 2.61 12.40
C LEU A 177 6.61 3.10 13.41
N ALA A 178 6.35 4.23 14.09
CA ALA A 178 7.28 4.84 15.05
C ALA A 178 7.39 4.06 16.36
N GLU A 179 6.36 3.28 16.72
CA GLU A 179 6.33 2.46 17.94
C GLU A 179 7.18 1.18 17.85
N VAL A 180 7.85 0.94 16.71
CA VAL A 180 8.60 -0.30 16.46
C VAL A 180 10.01 -0.04 15.96
N ASN A 181 11.00 -0.64 16.62
CA ASN A 181 12.37 -0.74 16.13
C ASN A 181 12.40 -1.72 14.93
N LEU A 182 12.17 -1.18 13.72
CA LEU A 182 12.47 -1.84 12.44
C LEU A 182 13.95 -2.23 12.31
#